data_AF-A0A2V9P0V5-F1
#
_entry.id   AF-A0A2V9P0V5-F1
#
_cell.length_a   1.000
_cell.length_b   1.000
_cell.length_c   1.000
_cell.angle_alpha   90.00
_cell.angle_beta   90.00
_cell.angle_gamma   90.00
#
_symmetry.space_group_name_H-M   'P 1'
#
loop_
_entity.id
_entity.type
_entity.pdbx_description
1 polymer ?
#
loop_
_entity_poly.entity_id
_entity_poly.type
_entity_poly.pdbx_seq_one_letter_code
_entity_poly.pdbx_strand_id
1 'polypeptide(L)'
;MYSGGTASGINIGTIGRIDTSSQTALAFEWPGNKLSIPYVAIDSFEYSREVKRHLGVLPAIAVGLVKQRQRRHFFRISYHDDQNSSQVAIFEVSKHMPQALRAILQTRAPQGCKARWCPALQ
;
A
#
# COMPACT_ATOMS: atom_id res chain seq x y z
N MET A 1 8.15 0.04 1.77
CA MET A 1 8.45 1.09 2.78
C MET A 1 7.13 1.62 3.31
N TYR A 2 7.03 1.87 4.62
CA TYR A 2 5.86 2.55 5.19
C TYR A 2 5.91 4.03 4.82
N SER A 3 4.89 4.51 4.10
CA SER A 3 4.82 5.88 3.57
C SER A 3 3.84 6.77 4.32
N GLY A 4 3.08 6.24 5.29
CA GLY A 4 2.16 7.02 6.12
C GLY A 4 0.90 6.26 6.51
N GLY A 5 -0.02 6.97 7.17
CA GLY A 5 -1.22 6.41 7.75
C GLY A 5 -1.30 6.68 9.24
N THR A 6 -2.17 5.95 9.93
CA THR A 6 -2.42 6.06 11.38
C THR A 6 -1.94 4.83 12.15
N ALA A 7 -1.34 3.85 11.46
CA ALA A 7 -0.79 2.66 12.11
C ALA A 7 0.21 3.04 13.21
N SER A 8 -0.03 2.54 14.42
CA SER A 8 0.76 2.86 15.61
C SER A 8 2.09 2.11 15.63
N GLY A 9 3.10 2.70 16.28
CA GLY A 9 4.40 2.04 16.49
C GLY A 9 5.32 1.98 15.26
N ILE A 10 4.98 2.68 14.16
CA ILE A 10 5.80 2.73 12.95
C ILE A 10 5.99 4.17 12.45
N ASN A 11 7.23 4.54 12.17
CA ASN A 11 7.57 5.87 11.66
C ASN A 11 7.45 5.93 10.13
N ILE A 12 6.99 7.06 9.59
CA ILE A 12 7.00 7.32 8.15
C ILE A 12 8.43 7.18 7.61
N GLY A 13 8.59 6.49 6.49
CA GLY A 13 9.90 6.19 5.89
C GLY A 13 10.52 4.89 6.37
N THR A 14 9.89 4.16 7.31
CA THR A 14 10.39 2.87 7.78
C THR A 14 10.50 1.89 6.61
N ILE A 15 11.72 1.42 6.35
CA ILE A 15 12.01 0.41 5.34
C ILE A 15 11.79 -0.95 5.97
N GLY A 16 11.00 -1.77 5.28
CA GLY A 16 10.60 -3.09 5.74
C GLY A 16 10.01 -3.89 4.59
N ARG A 17 9.70 -5.15 4.90
CA ARG A 17 9.18 -6.13 3.95
C ARG A 17 7.73 -6.46 4.29
N ILE A 18 6.90 -6.54 3.26
CA ILE A 18 5.55 -7.09 3.41
C ILE A 18 5.67 -8.61 3.33
N ASP A 19 5.26 -9.29 4.39
CA ASP A 19 5.11 -10.73 4.44
C ASP A 19 3.62 -11.12 4.40
N THR A 20 3.31 -12.06 3.53
CA THR A 20 1.99 -12.66 3.33
C THR A 20 2.07 -14.18 3.42
N SER A 21 3.12 -14.73 4.04
CA SER A 21 3.26 -16.17 4.27
C SER A 21 2.21 -16.70 5.24
N SER A 22 1.85 -15.91 6.25
CA SER A 22 0.80 -16.24 7.21
C SER A 22 -0.56 -16.35 6.53
N GLN A 23 -1.33 -17.38 6.91
CA GLN A 23 -2.67 -17.60 6.38
C GLN A 23 -3.71 -16.62 6.97
N THR A 24 -3.44 -16.03 8.14
CA THR A 24 -4.42 -15.27 8.91
C THR A 24 -4.16 -13.76 8.94
N ALA A 25 -2.93 -13.33 8.63
CA ALA A 25 -2.54 -11.92 8.69
C ALA A 25 -1.52 -11.55 7.62
N LEU A 26 -1.57 -10.28 7.21
CA LEU A 26 -0.48 -9.62 6.49
C LEU A 26 0.44 -8.98 7.52
N ALA A 27 1.74 -9.23 7.42
CA ALA A 27 2.73 -8.60 8.27
C ALA A 27 3.57 -7.60 7.47
N PHE A 28 3.89 -6.46 8.07
CA PHE A 28 4.97 -5.60 7.61
C PHE A 28 6.09 -5.65 8.64
N GLU A 29 7.23 -6.21 8.24
CA GLU A 29 8.38 -6.48 9.11
C GLU A 29 9.48 -5.45 8.88
N TRP A 30 10.06 -4.93 9.96
CA TRP A 30 11.26 -4.09 9.92
C TRP A 30 12.20 -4.49 11.08
N PRO A 31 13.45 -4.02 11.13
CA PRO A 31 14.40 -4.48 12.14
C PRO A 31 13.85 -4.40 13.57
N GLY A 32 13.69 -5.57 14.19
CA GLY A 32 13.25 -5.72 15.58
C GLY A 32 11.75 -5.55 15.85
N ASN A 33 10.91 -5.29 14.84
CA ASN A 33 9.48 -5.02 15.04
C ASN A 33 8.64 -5.45 13.83
N LYS A 34 7.33 -5.59 14.04
CA LYS A 34 6.38 -5.88 12.97
C LYS A 34 5.03 -5.22 13.21
N LEU A 35 4.34 -4.90 12.13
CA LEU A 35 2.95 -4.49 12.10
C LEU A 35 2.17 -5.68 11.53
N SER A 36 1.33 -6.30 12.35
CA SER A 36 0.48 -7.42 11.95
C SER A 36 -0.94 -6.92 11.71
N ILE A 37 -1.47 -7.13 10.50
CA ILE A 37 -2.82 -6.75 10.11
C ILE A 37 -3.59 -8.04 9.82
N PRO A 38 -4.50 -8.49 10.71
CA PRO A 38 -5.34 -9.66 10.47
C PRO A 38 -6.18 -9.46 9.21
N TYR A 39 -6.25 -10.48 8.34
CA TYR A 39 -7.03 -10.36 7.10
C TYR A 39 -8.51 -10.12 7.36
N VAL A 40 -9.04 -10.69 8.45
CA VAL A 40 -10.43 -10.52 8.90
C VAL A 40 -10.74 -9.07 9.28
N ALA A 41 -9.73 -8.31 9.71
CA ALA A 41 -9.90 -6.92 10.16
C ALA A 41 -9.73 -5.90 9.03
N ILE A 42 -9.48 -6.33 7.79
CA ILE A 42 -9.30 -5.42 6.65
C ILE A 42 -10.65 -5.01 6.08
N ASP A 43 -10.93 -3.70 6.11
CA ASP A 43 -12.16 -3.11 5.58
C ASP A 43 -12.03 -2.72 4.11
N SER A 44 -10.83 -2.32 3.70
CA SER A 44 -10.56 -1.99 2.30
C SER A 44 -9.08 -1.97 2.00
N PHE A 45 -8.75 -2.32 0.76
CA PHE A 45 -7.42 -2.13 0.21
C PHE A 45 -7.48 -1.45 -1.15
N GLU A 46 -6.58 -0.50 -1.39
CA GLU A 46 -6.54 0.28 -2.62
C GLU A 46 -5.11 0.43 -3.13
N TYR A 47 -4.98 0.30 -4.45
CA TYR A 47 -3.74 0.59 -5.14
C TYR A 47 -3.84 1.93 -5.85
N SER A 48 -2.89 2.83 -5.57
CA SER A 48 -2.76 4.09 -6.29
C SER A 48 -1.36 4.23 -6.91
N ARG A 49 -1.32 4.95 -8.04
CA ARG A 49 -0.07 5.34 -8.71
C ARG A 49 0.04 6.85 -8.61
N GLU A 50 1.07 7.33 -7.94
CA GLU A 50 1.38 8.75 -8.00
C GLU A 50 2.49 8.99 -9.03
N VAL A 51 2.23 9.92 -9.95
CA VAL A 51 3.24 10.44 -10.87
C VAL A 51 3.58 11.83 -10.38
N LYS A 52 4.72 12.01 -9.70
CA LYS A 52 5.22 13.34 -9.36
C LYS A 52 5.53 14.10 -10.65
N ARG A 53 4.55 14.83 -11.20
CA ARG A 53 4.82 15.93 -12.13
C ARG A 53 5.18 17.12 -11.25
N HIS A 54 6.43 17.58 -11.30
CA HIS A 54 6.73 18.89 -10.75
C HIS A 54 5.91 19.90 -11.55
N LEU A 55 4.80 20.38 -10.98
CA LEU A 55 4.09 21.57 -11.45
C LEU A 55 4.82 22.80 -10.90
N GLY A 56 6.10 22.92 -11.25
CA GLY A 56 6.85 24.18 -11.14
C GLY A 56 6.92 24.78 -12.53
N VAL A 57 6.26 25.91 -12.72
CA VAL A 57 6.25 26.66 -13.98
C VAL A 57 7.68 27.05 -14.36
N LEU A 58 8.22 26.48 -15.44
CA LEU A 58 9.38 27.01 -16.16
C LEU A 58 9.18 26.77 -17.66
N PRO A 59 9.13 27.80 -18.52
CA PRO A 59 9.23 27.62 -19.96
C PRO A 59 10.71 27.41 -20.27
N ALA A 60 11.15 26.16 -20.41
CA ALA A 60 12.53 25.86 -20.77
C ALA A 60 12.56 24.88 -21.94
N ILE A 61 12.96 25.43 -23.09
CA ILE A 61 13.48 24.70 -24.25
C ILE A 61 14.55 23.72 -23.74
N ALA A 62 14.30 22.42 -23.82
CA ALA A 62 15.33 21.40 -23.56
C ALA A 62 15.00 20.12 -24.34
N VAL A 63 15.61 20.00 -25.52
CA VAL A 63 15.75 18.74 -26.23
C VAL A 63 16.61 17.81 -25.35
N GLY A 64 16.10 16.64 -24.97
CA GLY A 64 16.94 15.51 -24.57
C GLY A 64 17.02 15.10 -23.10
N LEU A 65 16.28 15.68 -22.16
CA LEU A 65 16.19 15.13 -20.79
C LEU A 65 14.77 14.70 -20.45
N VAL A 66 14.39 13.50 -20.92
CA VAL A 66 13.26 12.76 -20.35
C VAL A 66 13.65 12.40 -18.92
N LYS A 67 13.40 13.29 -17.96
CA LYS A 67 13.50 12.99 -16.53
C LYS A 67 12.64 11.76 -16.30
N GLN A 68 13.29 10.61 -16.14
CA GLN A 68 12.69 9.29 -16.01
C GLN A 68 11.47 9.40 -15.09
N ARG A 69 10.26 9.24 -15.63
CA ARG A 69 9.01 9.30 -14.84
C ARG A 69 9.11 8.25 -13.75
N GLN A 70 9.55 8.65 -12.55
CA GLN A 70 9.56 7.76 -11.40
C GLN A 70 8.12 7.59 -10.93
N ARG A 71 7.51 6.49 -11.37
CA ARG A 71 6.17 6.10 -10.94
C ARG A 71 6.32 5.51 -9.54
N ARG A 72 5.82 6.20 -8.53
CA ARG A 72 5.74 5.66 -7.17
C ARG A 72 4.42 4.91 -7.05
N HIS A 73 4.49 3.76 -6.42
CA HIS A 73 3.37 2.84 -6.29
C HIS A 73 2.99 2.75 -4.83
N PHE A 74 1.76 3.13 -4.50
CA PHE A 74 1.26 3.14 -3.15
C PHE A 74 0.16 2.09 -2.97
N PHE A 75 0.21 1.42 -1.84
CA PHE A 75 -0.76 0.43 -1.44
C PHE A 75 -1.34 0.85 -0.10
N ARG A 76 -2.63 1.19 -0.08
CA ARG A 76 -3.35 1.61 1.12
C ARG A 76 -4.17 0.44 1.65
N ILE A 77 -4.07 0.17 2.94
CA ILE A 77 -4.88 -0.82 3.65
C ILE A 77 -5.57 -0.10 4.79
N SER A 78 -6.91 -0.14 4.82
CA SER A 78 -7.71 0.31 5.95
C SER A 78 -8.17 -0.92 6.72
N TYR A 79 -8.00 -0.90 8.04
CA TYR A 79 -8.28 -2.03 8.91
C TYR A 79 -8.67 -1.55 10.31
N HIS A 80 -9.29 -2.41 11.10
CA HIS A 80 -9.51 -2.17 12.52
C HIS A 80 -8.38 -2.78 13.36
N ASP A 81 -7.90 -2.02 14.37
CA ASP A 81 -6.97 -2.55 15.37
C ASP A 81 -7.68 -3.38 16.46
N ASP A 82 -6.92 -3.89 17.43
CA ASP A 82 -7.45 -4.71 18.52
C ASP A 82 -8.47 -3.96 19.41
N GLN A 83 -8.49 -2.61 19.35
CA GLN A 83 -9.47 -1.77 20.04
C GLN A 83 -10.66 -1.43 19.12
N ASN A 84 -10.79 -2.11 17.98
CA ASN A 84 -11.78 -1.87 16.94
C ASN A 84 -11.71 -0.44 16.34
N SER A 85 -10.60 0.26 16.52
CA SER A 85 -10.41 1.61 15.99
C SER A 85 -9.94 1.55 14.54
N SER A 86 -10.52 2.36 13.67
CA SER A 86 -10.12 2.40 12.26
C SER A 86 -8.71 2.95 12.09
N GLN A 87 -7.85 2.14 11.49
CA GLN A 87 -6.48 2.46 11.15
C GLN A 87 -6.26 2.40 9.64
N VAL A 88 -5.25 3.14 9.18
CA VAL A 88 -4.80 3.13 7.80
C VAL A 88 -3.30 2.90 7.77
N ALA A 89 -2.85 1.97 6.93
CA ALA A 89 -1.44 1.79 6.60
C ALA A 89 -1.23 2.04 5.10
N ILE A 90 -0.28 2.90 4.76
CA ILE A 90 0.08 3.20 3.37
C ILE A 90 1.51 2.75 3.16
N PHE A 91 1.71 1.91 2.15
CA PHE A 91 3.01 1.36 1.79
C PHE A 91 3.41 1.84 0.41
N GLU A 92 4.62 2.37 0.28
CA GLU A 92 5.29 2.45 -1.02
C GLU A 92 5.88 1.08 -1.37
N VAL A 93 5.49 0.56 -2.52
CA VAL A 93 5.82 -0.79 -3.00
C VAL A 93 6.48 -0.74 -4.39
N SER A 94 7.15 -1.80 -4.79
CA SER A 94 7.76 -1.90 -6.13
C SER A 94 6.71 -2.11 -7.22
N LYS A 95 7.01 -1.78 -8.48
CA LYS A 95 6.06 -1.86 -9.63
C LYS A 95 5.31 -3.19 -9.79
N HIS A 96 5.94 -4.31 -9.46
CA HIS A 96 5.38 -5.66 -9.63
C HIS A 96 4.58 -6.16 -8.41
N MET A 97 4.80 -5.57 -7.24
CA MET A 97 4.22 -6.02 -5.97
C MET A 97 2.71 -5.74 -5.82
N PRO A 98 2.12 -4.64 -6.33
CA PRO A 98 0.69 -4.37 -6.20
C PRO A 98 -0.23 -5.44 -6.77
N GLN A 99 0.15 -6.10 -7.87
CA GLN A 99 -0.69 -7.13 -8.49
C GLN A 99 -0.77 -8.37 -7.60
N ALA A 100 0.38 -8.83 -7.10
CA ALA A 100 0.44 -9.95 -6.17
C ALA A 100 -0.30 -9.67 -4.86
N LEU A 101 -0.09 -8.49 -4.27
CA LEU A 101 -0.79 -8.05 -3.05
C LEU A 101 -2.31 -8.03 -3.22
N ARG A 102 -2.80 -7.50 -4.35
CA ARG A 102 -4.24 -7.52 -4.64
C ARG A 102 -4.76 -8.95 -4.73
N ALA A 103 -4.12 -9.81 -5.49
CA ALA A 103 -4.57 -11.20 -5.64
C ALA A 103 -4.65 -11.92 -4.29
N ILE A 104 -3.63 -11.78 -3.44
CA ILE A 104 -3.60 -12.39 -2.10
C ILE A 104 -4.73 -11.83 -1.23
N LEU A 105 -4.92 -10.51 -1.20
CA LEU A 105 -5.95 -9.88 -0.38
C LEU A 105 -7.36 -10.15 -0.90
N GLN A 106 -7.56 -10.32 -2.20
CA GLN A 106 -8.85 -10.74 -2.77
C GLN A 106 -9.26 -12.13 -2.26
N THR A 107 -8.30 -13.05 -2.19
CA THR A 107 -8.56 -14.41 -1.70
C THR A 107 -8.69 -14.47 -0.17
N ARG A 108 -7.85 -13.73 0.56
CA ARG A 108 -7.74 -13.86 2.02
C ARG A 108 -8.53 -12.84 2.82
N ALA A 109 -8.84 -11.69 2.23
CA ALA A 109 -9.66 -10.63 2.80
C ALA A 109 -10.75 -10.18 1.81
N PRO A 110 -11.63 -11.10 1.35
CA PRO A 110 -12.65 -10.80 0.35
C PRO A 110 -13.61 -9.68 0.78
N GLN A 111 -13.85 -9.51 2.08
CA GLN A 111 -14.68 -8.43 2.63
C GLN A 111 -14.07 -7.03 2.43
N GLY A 112 -12.74 -6.93 2.30
CA GLY A 112 -12.05 -5.69 1.97
C GLY A 112 -12.13 -5.29 0.49
N CYS A 113 -12.66 -6.18 -0.36
CA CYS A 113 -12.79 -5.99 -1.80
C CYS A 113 -14.03 -5.13 -2.11
N LYS A 114 -13.89 -3.80 -2.18
CA LYS A 114 -15.02 -2.94 -2.58
C LYS A 114 -15.30 -3.09 -4.09
N ALA A 115 -16.58 -3.16 -4.47
CA ALA A 115 -17.06 -3.39 -5.84
C ALA A 115 -16.41 -2.49 -6.92
N ARG A 116 -16.05 -1.25 -6.55
CA ARG A 116 -15.36 -0.30 -7.45
C ARG A 116 -13.93 -0.73 -7.85
N TRP A 117 -13.32 -1.66 -7.12
CA TRP A 117 -11.90 -2.02 -7.23
C TRP A 117 -11.66 -3.52 -7.46
N CYS A 118 -12.74 -4.31 -7.53
CA CYS A 118 -12.73 -5.76 -7.73
C CYS A 118 -13.84 -6.19 -8.70
N PRO A 119 -13.59 -6.23 -10.02
CA PRO A 119 -14.59 -6.68 -10.99
C PRO A 119 -14.80 -8.21 -11.04
N ALA A 120 -14.18 -8.98 -10.14
CA ALA A 120 -14.13 -10.45 -10.21
C ALA A 120 -15.04 -11.17 -9.19
N LEU A 121 -16.11 -10.52 -8.72
CA LEU A 121 -17.12 -11.12 -7.83
C LEU A 121 -18.53 -11.07 -8.48
N GLN A 122 -18.61 -11.30 -9.78
CA GLN A 122 -19.85 -11.58 -10.50
C GLN A 122 -19.80 -12.98 -11.10
#